data_AF-A0A1Y3PA94-F1
#
_entry.id   AF-A0A1Y3PA94-F1
#
_cell.length_a   1.000
_cell.length_b   1.000
_cell.length_c   1.000
_cell.angle_alpha   90.00
_cell.angle_beta   90.00
_cell.angle_gamma   90.00
#
_symmetry.space_group_name_H-M   'P 1'
#
loop_
_entity.id
_entity.type
_entity.pdbx_description
1 polymer ?
#
loop_
_entity_poly.entity_id
_entity_poly.type
_entity_poly.pdbx_seq_one_letter_code
_entity_poly.pdbx_strand_id
1 'polypeptide(L)' 'MTKENQELGEALISAAFLLKWSSADLHKKACELSDAGNEKEAQAIQDIVNNYQASETALLNFANEVKTGRIVRASVEETL' A
#
# COMPACT_ATOMS: atom_id res chain seq x y z
N MET A 1 -5.91 -18.12 -13.99
CA MET A 1 -5.02 -17.02 -13.59
C MET A 1 -3.63 -17.36 -14.11
N THR A 2 -2.98 -16.46 -14.87
CA THR A 2 -1.62 -16.69 -15.39
C THR A 2 -0.59 -16.53 -14.26
N LYS A 3 0.64 -17.01 -14.47
CA LYS A 3 1.73 -16.85 -13.50
C LYS A 3 2.05 -15.36 -13.28
N GLU A 4 2.08 -14.59 -14.35
CA GLU A 4 2.35 -13.15 -14.34
C GLU A 4 1.29 -12.37 -13.55
N ASN A 5 0.02 -12.79 -13.64
CA ASN A 5 -1.07 -12.22 -12.86
C ASN A 5 -0.98 -12.63 -11.39
N GLN A 6 -0.56 -13.86 -11.10
CA GLN A 6 -0.33 -14.28 -9.72
C GLN A 6 0.77 -13.44 -9.07
N GLU A 7 1.93 -13.30 -9.75
CA GLU A 7 3.05 -12.47 -9.28
C GLU A 7 2.65 -11.00 -9.10
N LEU A 8 1.86 -10.44 -10.02
CA LEU A 8 1.33 -9.08 -9.88
C LEU A 8 0.42 -8.95 -8.66
N GLY A 9 -0.50 -9.89 -8.46
CA GLY A 9 -1.40 -9.89 -7.30
C GLY A 9 -0.66 -9.98 -5.98
N GLU A 10 0.32 -10.89 -5.90
CA GLU A 10 1.18 -11.06 -4.71
C GLU A 10 2.02 -9.81 -4.42
N ALA A 11 2.55 -9.16 -5.46
CA ALA A 11 3.31 -7.92 -5.31
C ALA A 11 2.45 -6.76 -4.79
N LEU A 12 1.22 -6.61 -5.31
CA LEU A 12 0.26 -5.60 -4.84
C LEU A 12 -0.11 -5.82 -3.37
N ILE A 13 -0.39 -7.06 -2.98
CA ILE A 13 -0.70 -7.44 -1.60
C ILE A 13 0.50 -7.16 -0.68
N SER A 14 1.71 -7.53 -1.11
CA SER A 14 2.94 -7.31 -0.34
C SER A 14 3.20 -5.82 -0.12
N ALA A 15 3.03 -4.99 -1.15
CA ALA A 15 3.16 -3.54 -1.05
C ALA A 15 2.10 -2.94 -0.10
N ALA A 16 0.85 -3.41 -0.17
CA ALA A 16 -0.20 -2.96 0.74
C ALA A 16 0.16 -3.27 2.21
N PHE A 17 0.65 -4.47 2.50
CA PHE A 17 1.08 -4.82 3.86
C PHE A 17 2.27 -3.99 4.34
N LEU A 18 3.24 -3.68 3.47
CA LEU A 18 4.35 -2.78 3.84
C LEU A 18 3.84 -1.39 4.24
N LEU A 19 2.88 -0.84 3.50
CA LEU A 19 2.25 0.45 3.85
C LEU A 19 1.49 0.35 5.17
N LYS A 20 0.76 -0.74 5.41
CA LYS A 20 0.03 -0.97 6.67
C LYS A 20 0.97 -0.92 7.87
N TRP A 21 2.05 -1.71 7.85
CA TRP A 21 3.01 -1.75 8.94
C TRP A 21 3.71 -0.40 9.12
N SER A 22 4.14 0.22 8.02
CA SER A 22 4.75 1.55 8.06
C SER A 22 3.82 2.62 8.63
N SER A 23 2.51 2.55 8.33
CA SER A 23 1.51 3.48 8.86
C SER A 23 1.31 3.32 10.37
N ALA A 24 1.39 2.09 10.90
CA ALA A 24 1.28 1.83 12.33
C ALA A 24 2.47 2.41 13.10
N ASP A 25 3.69 2.26 12.57
CA ASP A 25 4.89 2.84 13.16
C ASP A 25 4.87 4.37 13.14
N LEU A 26 4.44 4.97 12.01
CA LEU A 26 4.29 6.41 11.88
C LEU A 26 3.20 6.99 12.78
N HIS A 27 2.09 6.27 12.94
CA HIS A 27 1.02 6.72 13.85
C HIS A 27 1.52 6.75 15.30
N LYS A 28 2.28 5.75 15.74
CA LYS A 28 2.93 5.79 17.05
C LYS A 28 3.85 7.00 17.19
N LYS A 29 4.61 7.34 16.14
CA LYS A 29 5.48 8.53 16.14
C LYS A 29 4.70 9.83 16.22
N ALA A 30 3.56 9.92 15.55
CA ALA A 30 2.68 11.09 15.63
C ALA A 30 2.15 11.29 17.05
N CYS A 31 1.73 10.21 17.72
CA CYS A 31 1.31 10.28 19.12
C CYS A 31 2.45 10.77 20.04
N GLU A 32 3.66 10.23 19.88
CA GLU A 32 4.85 10.67 20.65
C GLU A 32 5.15 12.17 20.46
N LEU A 33 4.94 12.71 19.25
CA LEU A 33 5.12 14.14 18.98
C LEU A 33 4.03 14.99 19.60
N SER A 34 2.77 14.55 19.57
CA SER A 34 1.65 15.26 20.22
C SER A 34 1.82 15.27 21.74
N ASP A 35 2.21 14.14 22.36
CA ASP A 35 2.52 14.06 23.79
C ASP A 35 3.66 15.02 24.20
N ALA A 36 4.59 15.30 23.29
CA ALA A 36 5.67 16.27 23.48
C ALA A 36 5.26 17.73 23.15
N GLY A 37 4.00 17.98 22.78
CA GLY A 37 3.47 19.30 22.41
C GLY A 37 3.84 19.76 20.99
N ASN A 38 4.37 18.88 20.15
CA ASN A 38 4.77 19.18 18.78
C ASN A 38 3.64 18.87 17.77
N GLU A 39 2.51 19.56 17.97
CA GLU A 39 1.25 19.31 17.25
C GLU A 39 1.35 19.46 15.73
N LYS A 40 2.16 20.43 15.26
CA LYS A 40 2.31 20.65 13.82
C LYS A 40 3.00 19.47 13.13
N GLU A 41 4.01 18.90 13.77
CA GLU A 41 4.74 17.75 13.23
C GLU A 41 3.92 16.47 13.37
N ALA A 42 3.20 16.31 14.50
CA ALA A 42 2.26 15.22 14.69
C ALA A 42 1.19 15.19 13.58
N GLN A 43 0.59 16.36 13.26
CA GLN A 43 -0.40 16.46 12.19
C GLN A 43 0.20 16.13 10.80
N ALA A 44 1.42 16.60 10.52
CA ALA A 44 2.09 16.28 9.26
C ALA A 44 2.34 14.78 9.09
N ILE A 45 2.73 14.08 10.16
CA ILE A 45 2.87 12.62 10.13
C ILE A 45 1.51 11.94 9.99
N GLN A 46 0.47 12.45 10.66
CA GLN A 46 -0.88 11.89 10.54
C GLN A 46 -1.41 11.99 9.10
N ASP A 47 -1.11 13.07 8.38
CA ASP A 47 -1.47 13.21 6.96
C ASP A 47 -0.77 12.15 6.08
N ILE A 48 0.49 11.81 6.39
CA ILE A 48 1.21 10.72 5.72
C ILE A 48 0.58 9.36 6.03
N VAL A 49 0.24 9.10 7.29
CA VAL A 49 -0.45 7.87 7.71
C VAL A 49 -1.76 7.69 6.94
N ASN A 50 -2.57 8.76 6.84
CA ASN A 50 -3.83 8.74 6.10
C ASN A 50 -3.62 8.39 4.62
N ASN A 51 -2.58 8.97 3.99
CA ASN A 51 -2.24 8.65 2.61
C ASN A 51 -1.77 7.19 2.43
N TYR A 52 -1.01 6.65 3.38
CA TYR A 52 -0.57 5.26 3.34
C TYR A 52 -1.74 4.28 3.47
N GLN A 53 -2.69 4.56 4.36
CA GLN A 53 -3.90 3.73 4.53
C GLN A 53 -4.82 3.78 3.29
N ALA A 54 -4.96 4.96 2.67
CA ALA A 54 -5.69 5.09 1.41
C ALA A 54 -5.02 4.28 0.28
N SER A 55 -3.69 4.35 0.20
CA SER A 55 -2.89 3.63 -0.79
C SER A 55 -2.91 2.11 -0.56
N GLU A 56 -2.82 1.65 0.70
CA GLU A 56 -3.01 0.24 1.08
C GLU A 56 -4.35 -0.28 0.55
N THR A 57 -5.43 0.46 0.82
CA THR A 57 -6.79 0.09 0.39
C THR A 57 -6.88 -0.02 -1.13
N ALA A 58 -6.31 0.95 -1.86
CA ALA A 58 -6.30 0.93 -3.32
C ALA A 58 -5.53 -0.28 -3.88
N LEU A 59 -4.36 -0.60 -3.31
CA LEU A 59 -3.55 -1.74 -3.73
C LEU A 59 -4.26 -3.08 -3.49
N LEU A 60 -4.95 -3.23 -2.36
CA LEU A 60 -5.76 -4.43 -2.09
C LEU A 60 -6.93 -4.56 -3.08
N ASN A 61 -7.57 -3.45 -3.45
CA ASN A 61 -8.60 -3.45 -4.48
C ASN A 61 -8.05 -3.88 -5.84
N PHE A 62 -6.89 -3.34 -6.25
CA PHE A 62 -6.23 -3.78 -7.48
C PHE A 62 -5.82 -5.25 -7.45
N ALA A 63 -5.34 -5.77 -6.32
CA ALA A 63 -5.04 -7.18 -6.18
C ALA A 63 -6.30 -8.05 -6.38
N ASN A 64 -7.46 -7.60 -5.88
CA ASN A 64 -8.74 -8.26 -6.11
C ASN A 64 -9.19 -8.17 -7.59
N GLU A 65 -8.92 -7.04 -8.25
CA GLU A 65 -9.16 -6.88 -9.69
C GLU A 65 -8.29 -7.83 -10.52
N VAL A 66 -7.03 -8.03 -10.14
CA VAL A 66 -6.13 -9.03 -10.75
C VAL A 66 -6.67 -10.44 -10.54
N LYS A 67 -7.08 -10.77 -9.31
CA LYS A 67 -7.67 -12.08 -8.98
C LYS A 67 -8.93 -12.37 -9.79
N THR A 68 -9.75 -11.35 -10.03
CA THR A 68 -11.01 -11.46 -10.80
C THR A 68 -10.82 -11.30 -12.30
N GLY A 69 -9.59 -11.05 -12.77
CA GLY A 69 -9.25 -10.91 -14.19
C GLY A 69 -9.67 -9.57 -14.81
N ARG A 70 -10.04 -8.57 -14.01
CA ARG A 70 -10.31 -7.20 -14.50
C ARG A 70 -9.03 -6.44 -14.84
N ILE A 71 -7.96 -6.71 -14.10
CA ILE A 71 -6.59 -6.28 -14.42
C ILE A 71 -5.80 -7.52 -14.84
N VAL A 72 -5.09 -7.43 -15.97
CA VAL A 72 -4.21 -8.49 -16.45
C VAL A 72 -2.85 -7.91 -16.83
N ARG A 73 -1.79 -8.60 -16.44
CA ARG A 73 -0.43 -8.36 -16.89
C ARG A 73 -0.23 -9.14 -18.19
N ALA A 74 0.04 -8.43 -19.28
CA ALA A 74 0.40 -9.07 -20.53
C ALA A 74 1.68 -9.90 -20.32
N SER A 75 1.71 -11.10 -20.89
CA SER A 75 2.95 -11.86 -21.05
C SER A 75 3.87 -11.03 -21.95
N VAL A 76 5.13 -10.88 -21.54
CA VAL A 76 6.16 -10.36 -22.43
C VAL A 76 6.40 -11.44 -23.47
N GLU A 77 5.66 -11.41 -24.58
CA GLU A 77 6.09 -12.15 -25.77
C GLU A 77 7.38 -11.47 -26.24
N GLU A 78 8.53 -12.12 -25.97
CA GLU A 78 9.77 -11.82 -26.68
C GLU A 78 9.48 -11.95 -28.17
N THR A 79 9.30 -10.81 -28.83
CA THR A 79 9.18 -10.76 -30.27
C THR A 79 10.56 -11.08 -30.84
N LEU A 80 10.79 -12.35 -31.18
CA LEU A 80 11.95 -12.85 -31.91
C LEU A 80 11.85 -12.49 -33.40
#